data_AF-A0A7K0ZGI9-F1
#
_entry.id   AF-A0A7K0ZGI9-F1
#
_cell.length_a   1.000
_cell.length_b   1.000
_cell.length_c   1.000
_cell.angle_alpha   90.00
_cell.angle_beta   90.00
_cell.angle_gamma   90.00
#
_symmetry.space_group_name_H-M   'P 1'
#
loop_
_entity.id
_entity.type
_entity.pdbx_description
1 polymer ?
#
loop_
_entity_poly.entity_id
_entity_poly.type
_entity_poly.pdbx_seq_one_letter_code
_entity_poly.pdbx_strand_id
1 'polypeptide(L)'
;RAGGRLSDIGHAVEQVIIAAGDYGIVEEYVGHGIGTSMHMHPPVPNYGKAGQGPHLKVGMALAIEPMVCLGGSDVGVLSDGWTVVTSDQRYAAHWEHTVAITEDGPWVLTAIEDVRL
;
A
#
# COMPACT_ATOMS: atom_id res chain seq x y z
N ARG A 1 -0.64 13.72 0.76
CA ARG A 1 -0.71 15.04 1.46
C ARG A 1 -2.13 15.33 1.92
N ALA A 2 -2.31 16.16 2.94
CA ALA A 2 -3.63 16.56 3.43
C ALA A 2 -4.51 17.12 2.29
N GLY A 3 -5.79 16.79 2.28
CA GLY A 3 -6.73 17.14 1.22
C GLY A 3 -6.64 16.29 -0.05
N GLY A 4 -5.61 15.44 -0.21
CA GLY A 4 -5.56 14.44 -1.28
C GLY A 4 -6.60 13.34 -1.11
N ARG A 5 -6.87 12.55 -2.15
CA ARG A 5 -7.78 11.41 -2.09
C ARG A 5 -7.01 10.14 -1.75
N LEU A 6 -7.63 9.26 -0.97
CA LEU A 6 -7.01 8.00 -0.57
C LEU A 6 -6.55 7.16 -1.76
N SER A 7 -7.38 7.05 -2.80
CA SER A 7 -7.05 6.25 -3.98
C SER A 7 -5.95 6.85 -4.85
N ASP A 8 -5.55 8.11 -4.62
CA ASP A 8 -4.39 8.68 -5.30
C ASP A 8 -3.10 7.93 -4.95
N ILE A 9 -3.04 7.33 -3.75
CA ILE A 9 -1.90 6.50 -3.31
C ILE A 9 -1.82 5.24 -4.17
N GLY A 10 -2.91 4.46 -4.23
CA GLY A 10 -2.96 3.22 -5.01
C GLY A 10 -2.76 3.46 -6.50
N HIS A 11 -3.36 4.52 -7.04
CA HIS A 11 -3.12 4.91 -8.42
C HIS A 11 -1.64 5.21 -8.70
N ALA A 12 -0.98 5.97 -7.82
CA ALA A 12 0.43 6.30 -7.99
C ALA A 12 1.32 5.05 -7.94
N VAL A 13 1.04 4.12 -7.03
CA VAL A 13 1.74 2.83 -6.93
C VAL A 13 1.57 2.01 -8.21
N GLU A 14 0.34 1.83 -8.68
CA GLU A 14 0.04 1.07 -9.90
C GLU A 14 0.72 1.67 -11.13
N GLN A 15 0.73 3.01 -11.29
CA GLN A 15 1.41 3.62 -12.43
C GLN A 15 2.93 3.36 -12.43
N VAL A 16 3.57 3.32 -11.26
CA VAL A 16 5.00 2.99 -11.16
C VAL A 16 5.25 1.53 -11.53
N ILE A 17 4.40 0.61 -11.09
CA ILE A 17 4.53 -0.82 -11.36
C ILE A 17 4.30 -1.10 -12.85
N ILE A 18 3.24 -0.55 -13.44
CA ILE A 18 2.95 -0.69 -14.88
C ILE A 18 4.11 -0.15 -15.73
N ALA A 19 4.70 0.98 -15.33
CA ALA A 19 5.83 1.55 -16.05
C ALA A 19 7.12 0.71 -15.94
N ALA A 20 7.24 -0.12 -14.89
CA ALA A 20 8.40 -0.98 -14.68
C ALA A 20 8.35 -2.29 -15.48
N GLY A 21 7.17 -2.73 -15.91
CA GLY A 21 6.99 -3.93 -16.74
C GLY A 21 5.72 -4.71 -16.38
N ASP A 22 5.63 -5.92 -16.94
CA ASP A 22 4.51 -6.83 -16.70
C ASP A 22 4.66 -7.53 -15.35
N TYR A 23 4.07 -6.92 -14.32
CA TYR A 23 4.01 -7.44 -12.96
C TYR A 23 2.57 -7.49 -12.46
N GLY A 24 2.26 -8.50 -11.64
CA GLY A 24 1.02 -8.59 -10.89
C GLY A 24 1.05 -7.72 -9.64
N ILE A 25 -0.10 -7.14 -9.27
CA ILE A 25 -0.29 -6.43 -8.00
C ILE A 25 -1.32 -7.23 -7.21
N VAL A 26 -0.97 -7.71 -6.02
CA VAL A 26 -1.91 -8.46 -5.17
C VAL A 26 -3.06 -7.54 -4.75
N GLU A 27 -4.30 -8.01 -4.88
CA GLU A 27 -5.50 -7.19 -4.66
C GLU A 27 -6.22 -7.51 -3.33
N GLU A 28 -6.02 -8.71 -2.82
CA GLU A 28 -6.66 -9.24 -1.62
C GLU A 28 -6.07 -8.67 -0.33
N TYR A 29 -4.83 -8.16 -0.40
CA TYR A 29 -4.09 -7.60 0.72
C TYR A 29 -3.69 -6.16 0.38
N VAL A 30 -4.00 -5.25 1.31
CA VAL A 30 -3.87 -3.81 1.11
C VAL A 30 -3.34 -3.19 2.38
N GLY A 31 -2.80 -1.98 2.25
CA GLY A 31 -2.43 -1.19 3.40
C GLY A 31 -3.60 -0.80 4.27
N HIS A 32 -3.31 -0.14 5.37
CA HIS A 32 -4.31 0.16 6.38
C HIS A 32 -4.00 1.44 7.14
N GLY A 33 -5.01 1.99 7.80
CA GLY A 33 -4.76 2.94 8.88
C GLY A 33 -3.98 2.25 10.00
N ILE A 34 -3.05 2.96 10.60
CA ILE A 34 -2.23 2.46 11.72
C ILE A 34 -2.11 3.53 12.79
N GLY A 35 -2.03 3.11 14.06
CA GLY A 35 -1.91 4.04 15.19
C GLY A 35 -2.16 3.35 16.52
N THR A 36 -3.30 3.61 17.14
CA THR A 36 -3.67 2.99 18.43
C THR A 36 -4.02 1.50 18.32
N SER A 37 -4.22 1.00 17.10
CA SER A 37 -4.37 -0.42 16.78
C SER A 37 -3.53 -0.76 15.55
N MET A 38 -3.15 -2.04 15.42
CA MET A 38 -2.34 -2.54 14.30
C MET A 38 -3.03 -2.26 12.95
N HIS A 39 -4.27 -2.69 12.79
CA HIS A 39 -5.07 -2.46 11.58
C HIS A 39 -6.28 -1.58 11.91
N MET A 40 -6.39 -0.45 11.23
CA MET A 40 -7.50 0.50 11.33
C MET A 40 -7.98 0.91 9.93
N HIS A 41 -9.16 1.51 9.85
CA HIS A 41 -9.59 2.16 8.62
C HIS A 41 -8.76 3.42 8.31
N PRO A 42 -8.65 3.82 7.03
CA PRO A 42 -9.20 3.12 5.86
C PRO A 42 -8.24 2.05 5.31
N PRO A 43 -8.75 1.06 4.56
CA PRO A 43 -7.89 0.22 3.72
C PRO A 43 -7.21 1.07 2.64
N VAL A 44 -5.98 0.77 2.29
CA VAL A 44 -5.14 1.54 1.34
C VAL A 44 -4.72 0.63 0.18
N PRO A 45 -5.54 0.52 -0.88
CA PRO A 45 -5.19 -0.28 -2.04
C PRO A 45 -3.92 0.23 -2.73
N ASN A 46 -3.17 -0.70 -3.33
CA ASN A 46 -1.97 -0.43 -4.12
C ASN A 46 -2.27 -0.28 -5.63
N TYR A 47 -3.55 -0.11 -5.97
CA TYR A 47 -4.06 -0.07 -7.34
C TYR A 47 -5.33 0.77 -7.44
N GLY A 48 -5.72 1.09 -8.68
CA GLY A 48 -7.02 1.65 -9.01
C GLY A 48 -6.97 3.09 -9.52
N LYS A 49 -8.17 3.66 -9.70
CA LYS A 49 -8.34 5.00 -10.26
C LYS A 49 -8.10 6.08 -9.19
N ALA A 50 -7.38 7.14 -9.58
CA ALA A 50 -7.21 8.34 -8.76
C ALA A 50 -8.55 9.05 -8.47
N GLY A 51 -8.56 9.92 -7.46
CA GLY A 51 -9.64 10.85 -7.16
C GLY A 51 -10.82 10.26 -6.38
N GLN A 52 -10.70 9.05 -5.83
CA GLN A 52 -11.78 8.33 -5.14
C GLN A 52 -11.56 8.20 -3.63
N GLY A 53 -12.64 7.91 -2.91
CA GLY A 53 -12.59 7.61 -1.48
C GLY A 53 -12.41 8.85 -0.58
N PRO A 54 -12.09 8.63 0.71
CA PRO A 54 -12.01 9.69 1.69
C PRO A 54 -10.84 10.64 1.41
N HIS A 55 -10.96 11.86 1.93
CA HIS A 55 -9.83 12.79 1.95
C HIS A 55 -8.84 12.38 3.04
N LEU A 56 -7.55 12.50 2.71
CA LEU A 56 -6.46 12.42 3.67
C LEU A 56 -6.50 13.64 4.60
N LYS A 57 -6.43 13.41 5.91
CA LYS A 57 -6.48 14.45 6.94
C LYS A 57 -5.20 14.45 7.76
N VAL A 58 -4.82 15.62 8.25
CA VAL A 58 -3.75 15.76 9.24
C VAL A 58 -4.04 14.87 10.44
N GLY A 59 -3.01 14.17 10.92
CA GLY A 59 -3.09 13.22 12.03
C GLY A 59 -3.42 11.78 11.62
N MET A 60 -3.73 11.52 10.35
CA MET A 60 -3.80 10.14 9.83
C MET A 60 -2.40 9.55 9.72
N ALA A 61 -2.24 8.28 10.05
CA ALA A 61 -1.07 7.48 9.68
C ALA A 61 -1.55 6.23 8.92
N LEU A 62 -0.85 5.93 7.82
CA LEU A 62 -1.21 4.86 6.89
C LEU A 62 -0.01 3.96 6.66
N ALA A 63 -0.21 2.65 6.73
CA ALA A 63 0.68 1.67 6.12
C ALA A 63 0.42 1.68 4.61
N ILE A 64 1.48 1.89 3.83
CA ILE A 64 1.49 1.77 2.37
C ILE A 64 2.41 0.61 2.06
N GLU A 65 1.84 -0.47 1.53
CA GLU A 65 2.47 -1.80 1.55
C GLU A 65 2.28 -2.59 0.23
N PRO A 66 2.88 -2.14 -0.89
CA PRO A 66 2.73 -2.83 -2.16
C PRO A 66 3.35 -4.24 -2.17
N MET A 67 2.54 -5.20 -2.61
CA MET A 67 2.94 -6.58 -2.90
C MET A 67 2.91 -6.81 -4.41
N VAL A 68 4.07 -7.09 -5.00
CA VAL A 68 4.25 -7.16 -6.45
C VAL A 68 4.77 -8.55 -6.84
N CYS A 69 4.19 -9.13 -7.89
CA CYS A 69 4.47 -10.49 -8.34
C CYS A 69 5.14 -10.49 -9.72
N LEU A 70 6.14 -11.38 -9.93
CA LEU A 70 6.76 -11.60 -11.24
C LEU A 70 5.80 -12.19 -12.31
N GLY A 71 4.64 -12.69 -11.89
CA GLY A 71 3.60 -13.20 -12.78
C GLY A 71 2.24 -12.59 -12.43
N GLY A 72 1.22 -13.43 -12.25
CA GLY A 72 -0.15 -12.96 -11.96
C GLY A 72 -0.31 -12.37 -10.55
N SER A 73 -1.41 -11.64 -10.33
CA SER A 73 -1.81 -11.10 -9.02
C SER A 73 -2.46 -12.13 -8.11
N ASP A 74 -2.97 -13.24 -8.67
CA ASP A 74 -3.74 -14.24 -7.92
C ASP A 74 -2.89 -14.91 -6.83
N VAL A 75 -3.42 -14.96 -5.61
CA VAL A 75 -2.78 -15.59 -4.45
C VAL A 75 -3.63 -16.67 -3.80
N GLY A 76 -2.99 -17.55 -3.04
CA GLY A 76 -3.64 -18.57 -2.23
C GLY A 76 -3.06 -18.64 -0.82
N VAL A 77 -3.87 -19.12 0.14
CA VAL A 77 -3.45 -19.35 1.53
C VAL A 77 -3.13 -20.83 1.72
N LEU A 78 -1.96 -21.14 2.27
CA LEU A 78 -1.55 -22.51 2.56
C LEU A 78 -2.36 -23.12 3.72
N SER A 79 -2.16 -24.42 3.94
CA SER A 79 -2.88 -25.18 4.97
C SER A 79 -2.60 -24.72 6.41
N ASP A 80 -1.58 -23.88 6.63
CA ASP A 80 -1.32 -23.25 7.93
C ASP A 80 -2.29 -22.10 8.25
N GLY A 81 -3.09 -21.65 7.27
CA GLY A 81 -4.06 -20.57 7.40
C GLY A 81 -3.45 -19.17 7.39
N TRP A 82 -2.15 -19.03 7.13
CA TRP A 82 -1.43 -17.74 7.22
C TRP A 82 -0.54 -17.47 6.02
N THR A 83 0.22 -18.46 5.57
CA THR A 83 1.20 -18.24 4.51
C THR A 83 0.48 -18.00 3.20
N VAL A 84 0.71 -16.81 2.62
CA VAL A 84 0.18 -16.43 1.31
C VAL A 84 1.24 -16.72 0.25
N VAL A 85 0.85 -17.40 -0.82
CA VAL A 85 1.72 -17.72 -1.96
C VAL A 85 1.08 -17.25 -3.26
N THR A 86 1.88 -16.90 -4.26
CA THR A 86 1.34 -16.65 -5.60
C THR A 86 0.82 -17.95 -6.20
N SER A 87 -0.28 -17.87 -6.94
CA SER A 87 -0.92 -19.04 -7.54
C SER A 87 -0.03 -19.71 -8.60
N ASP A 88 0.87 -18.95 -9.22
CA ASP A 88 1.85 -19.42 -10.19
C ASP A 88 3.21 -19.83 -9.59
N GLN A 89 3.36 -19.72 -8.25
CA GLN A 89 4.59 -20.01 -7.49
C GLN A 89 5.83 -19.22 -7.93
N ARG A 90 5.65 -18.12 -8.66
CA ARG A 90 6.75 -17.20 -9.00
C ARG A 90 7.05 -16.26 -7.84
N TYR A 91 8.20 -15.59 -7.90
CA TYR A 91 8.61 -14.68 -6.83
C TYR A 91 7.66 -13.48 -6.72
N ALA A 92 7.45 -13.08 -5.47
CA ALA A 92 6.84 -11.81 -5.12
C ALA A 92 7.81 -11.00 -4.24
N ALA A 93 7.63 -9.68 -4.27
CA ALA A 93 8.31 -8.74 -3.39
C ALA A 93 7.28 -7.92 -2.64
N HIS A 94 7.57 -7.62 -1.37
CA HIS A 94 6.75 -6.80 -0.52
C HIS A 94 7.63 -5.69 0.07
N TRP A 95 7.10 -4.48 0.14
CA TRP A 95 7.72 -3.35 0.82
C TRP A 95 6.67 -2.58 1.59
N GLU A 96 7.02 -2.01 2.74
CA GLU A 96 6.09 -1.25 3.56
C GLU A 96 6.75 -0.01 4.18
N HIS A 97 6.00 1.09 4.21
CA HIS A 97 6.24 2.17 5.15
C HIS A 97 4.95 2.65 5.83
N THR A 98 5.07 2.99 7.11
CA THR A 98 4.10 3.85 7.79
C THR A 98 4.38 5.32 7.48
N VAL A 99 3.36 6.02 6.95
CA VAL A 99 3.42 7.44 6.57
C VAL A 99 2.36 8.23 7.33
N ALA A 100 2.80 9.25 8.07
CA ALA A 100 1.92 10.21 8.74
C ALA A 100 1.60 11.39 7.82
N ILE A 101 0.33 11.79 7.81
CA ILE A 101 -0.12 13.02 7.15
C ILE A 101 -0.04 14.16 8.17
N THR A 102 0.87 15.10 7.93
CA THR A 102 1.07 16.27 8.81
C THR A 102 0.65 17.57 8.11
N GLU A 103 0.68 18.69 8.84
CA GLU A 103 0.43 20.02 8.29
C GLU A 103 1.50 20.42 7.26
N ASP A 104 2.75 20.02 7.51
CA ASP A 104 3.90 20.33 6.65
C ASP A 104 4.07 19.38 5.47
N GLY A 105 3.28 18.30 5.42
CA GLY A 105 3.36 17.27 4.38
C GLY A 105 3.45 15.84 4.93
N PRO A 106 3.60 14.82 4.06
CA PRO A 106 3.80 13.44 4.49
C PRO A 106 5.14 13.26 5.24
N TRP A 107 5.11 12.52 6.35
CA TRP A 107 6.31 12.10 7.09
C TRP A 107 6.42 10.59 7.06
N VAL A 108 7.53 10.05 6.54
CA VAL A 108 7.78 8.61 6.47
C VAL A 108 8.39 8.15 7.79
N LEU A 109 7.52 7.69 8.71
CA LEU A 109 7.87 7.40 10.11
C LEU A 109 8.85 6.23 10.29
N THR A 110 8.94 5.37 9.29
CA THR A 110 9.70 4.11 9.32
C THR A 110 10.87 4.12 8.35
N ALA A 111 11.20 5.29 7.78
CA ALA A 111 12.43 5.46 7.02
C ALA A 111 13.65 5.41 7.96
N ILE A 112 14.80 5.00 7.42
CA ILE A 112 16.06 4.95 8.17
C ILE A 112 16.53 6.37 8.55
N GLU A 113 16.27 7.32 7.66
CA GLU A 113 16.55 8.75 7.84
C GLU A 113 15.24 9.53 8.05
N ASP A 114 15.32 10.75 8.58
CA ASP A 114 14.13 11.60 8.73
C ASP A 114 13.68 12.14 7.37
N VAL A 115 12.71 11.45 6.75
CA VAL A 115 12.17 11.79 5.43
C VAL A 115 10.82 12.50 5.58
N ARG A 116 10.80 13.80 5.24
CA ARG A 116 9.61 14.65 5.21
C ARG A 116 9.43 15.20 3.79
N LEU A 117 8.23 14.98 3.22
CA LEU A 117 7.88 15.27 1.83
C LEU A 117 6.97 16.49 1.68
#